data_AF-A0A1Z9T6L9-F1
#
_entry.id   AF-A0A1Z9T6L9-F1
#
_cell.length_a   1.000
_cell.length_b   1.000
_cell.length_c   1.000
_cell.angle_alpha   90.00
_cell.angle_beta   90.00
_cell.angle_gamma   90.00
#
_symmetry.space_group_name_H-M   'P 1'
#
loop_
_entity.id
_entity.type
_entity.pdbx_description
1 polymer ?
#
loop_
_entity_poly.entity_id
_entity_poly.type
_entity_poly.pdbx_seq_one_letter_code
_entity_poly.pdbx_strand_id
1 'polypeptide(L)'
;MIVLQSSGSSQTFSFIPRTYTSGNTYTIKINNESTNKEVFSQTSTSFTEVDYYYQYSNTFTLVEDTFYTLEITEGSTLIFRDKIFCTNQTVADFTVNQNQYTTNTTTNEFVFI
;
A
#
# COMPACT_ATOMS: atom_id res chain seq x y z
N MET A 1 6.56 2.26 1.93
CA MET A 1 5.82 3.43 2.43
C MET A 1 4.59 3.61 1.57
N ILE A 2 3.44 3.42 2.19
CA ILE A 2 2.12 3.58 1.57
C ILE A 2 1.66 5.01 1.80
N VAL A 3 1.04 5.62 0.78
CA VAL A 3 0.45 6.96 0.89
C VAL A 3 -1.06 6.82 0.69
N LEU A 4 -1.83 7.30 1.65
CA LEU A 4 -3.29 7.35 1.60
C LEU A 4 -3.74 8.79 1.87
N GLN A 5 -5.02 9.05 1.64
CA GLN A 5 -5.67 10.35 1.81
C GLN A 5 -6.63 10.33 2.98
N SER A 6 -6.93 11.51 3.52
CA SER A 6 -8.03 11.70 4.45
C SER A 6 -9.33 11.77 3.62
N SER A 7 -9.96 10.60 3.40
CA SER A 7 -11.10 10.47 2.49
C SER A 7 -12.13 9.47 3.01
N GLY A 8 -13.41 9.78 2.76
CA GLY A 8 -14.53 8.85 3.00
C GLY A 8 -14.73 7.82 1.89
N SER A 9 -13.94 7.89 0.82
CA SER A 9 -13.98 6.92 -0.29
C SER A 9 -13.06 5.73 -0.02
N SER A 10 -13.37 4.60 -0.67
CA SER A 10 -12.49 3.43 -0.65
C SER A 10 -11.14 3.77 -1.28
N GLN A 11 -10.07 3.35 -0.62
CA GLN A 11 -8.70 3.50 -1.09
C GLN A 11 -8.02 2.14 -1.08
N THR A 12 -7.03 1.96 -1.95
CA THR A 12 -6.34 0.67 -2.14
C THR A 12 -4.87 0.82 -1.82
N PHE A 13 -4.33 -0.13 -1.06
CA PHE A 13 -2.89 -0.29 -0.92
C PHE A 13 -2.46 -1.66 -1.44
N SER A 14 -1.23 -1.71 -1.94
CA SER A 14 -0.59 -2.94 -2.42
C SER A 14 0.45 -3.41 -1.41
N PHE A 15 0.59 -4.71 -1.24
CA PHE A 15 1.60 -5.30 -0.36
C PHE A 15 2.04 -6.68 -0.84
N ILE A 16 3.24 -7.07 -0.44
CA ILE A 16 3.79 -8.41 -0.64
C ILE A 16 3.91 -9.05 0.75
N PRO A 17 3.14 -10.10 1.07
CA PRO A 17 3.25 -10.76 2.35
C PRO A 17 4.56 -11.55 2.45
N ARG A 18 5.03 -11.78 3.68
CA ARG A 18 6.17 -12.67 3.96
C ARG A 18 5.89 -14.12 3.57
N THR A 19 4.62 -14.52 3.59
CA THR A 19 4.15 -15.85 3.24
C THR A 19 2.82 -15.73 2.51
N TYR A 20 2.72 -16.38 1.36
CA TYR A 20 1.47 -16.53 0.63
C TYR A 20 0.76 -17.77 1.16
N THR A 21 -0.42 -17.56 1.71
CA THR A 21 -1.29 -18.59 2.26
C THR A 21 -2.67 -18.41 1.66
N SER A 22 -3.44 -19.48 1.54
CA SER A 22 -4.80 -19.43 0.97
C SER A 22 -5.79 -19.97 1.99
N GLY A 23 -6.96 -19.31 2.10
CA GLY A 23 -8.06 -19.78 2.93
C GLY A 23 -7.99 -19.41 4.42
N ASN A 24 -7.09 -18.50 4.81
CA ASN A 24 -6.95 -18.06 6.20
C ASN A 24 -7.61 -16.70 6.47
N THR A 25 -7.95 -16.45 7.73
CA THR A 25 -8.44 -15.15 8.18
C THR A 25 -7.25 -14.22 8.48
N TYR A 26 -7.18 -13.14 7.72
CA TYR A 26 -6.24 -12.05 7.92
C TYR A 26 -6.86 -10.98 8.81
N THR A 27 -6.05 -10.39 9.69
CA THR A 27 -6.41 -9.18 10.44
C THR A 27 -5.56 -8.03 9.95
N ILE A 28 -6.20 -6.96 9.47
CA ILE A 28 -5.56 -5.74 9.00
C ILE A 28 -5.76 -4.69 10.07
N LYS A 29 -4.66 -4.21 10.67
CA LYS A 29 -4.66 -3.20 11.73
C LYS A 29 -3.89 -1.97 11.30
N ILE A 30 -4.46 -0.80 11.61
CA ILE A 30 -3.80 0.48 11.44
C ILE A 30 -3.84 1.22 12.78
N ASN A 31 -2.66 1.57 13.29
CA ASN A 31 -2.52 2.35 14.51
C ASN A 31 -1.87 3.70 14.20
N ASN A 32 -2.34 4.76 14.85
CA ASN A 32 -1.68 6.06 14.81
C ASN A 32 -0.32 5.96 15.50
N GLU A 33 0.76 6.34 14.79
CA GLU A 33 2.13 6.12 15.27
C GLU A 33 2.46 6.96 16.51
N SER A 34 1.94 8.17 16.61
CA SER A 34 2.24 9.09 17.72
C SER A 34 1.45 8.79 19.00
N THR A 35 0.21 8.30 18.85
CA THR A 35 -0.70 8.07 19.99
C THR A 35 -0.86 6.60 20.35
N ASN A 36 -0.34 5.68 19.52
CA ASN A 36 -0.55 4.24 19.62
C ASN A 36 -2.03 3.82 19.66
N LYS A 37 -2.93 4.65 19.11
CA LYS A 37 -4.36 4.37 19.06
C LYS A 37 -4.70 3.59 17.80
N GLU A 38 -5.43 2.49 17.95
CA GLU A 38 -6.04 1.75 16.84
C GLU A 38 -7.13 2.60 16.17
N VAL A 39 -6.98 2.84 14.86
CA VAL A 39 -7.93 3.60 14.05
C VAL A 39 -8.66 2.72 13.04
N PHE A 40 -8.15 1.52 12.79
CA PHE A 40 -8.75 0.54 11.91
C PHE A 40 -8.33 -0.87 12.34
N SER A 41 -9.28 -1.80 12.44
CA SER A 41 -9.01 -3.22 12.65
C SER A 41 -10.14 -4.03 12.03
N GLN A 42 -9.88 -4.63 10.86
CA GLN A 42 -10.86 -5.43 10.12
C GLN A 42 -10.26 -6.77 9.73
N THR A 43 -11.12 -7.77 9.57
CA THR A 43 -10.72 -9.08 9.03
C THR A 43 -11.01 -9.19 7.54
N SER A 44 -10.22 -10.01 6.85
CA SER A 44 -10.49 -10.44 5.48
C SER A 44 -10.14 -11.91 5.31
N THR A 45 -10.84 -12.62 4.44
CA THR A 45 -10.53 -14.03 4.09
C THR A 45 -9.74 -14.14 2.79
N SER A 46 -9.59 -13.04 2.05
CA SER A 46 -8.86 -12.99 0.80
C SER A 46 -8.35 -11.58 0.49
N PHE A 47 -7.40 -11.50 -0.43
CA PHE A 47 -6.94 -10.26 -1.04
C PHE A 47 -7.06 -10.38 -2.57
N THR A 48 -7.07 -9.25 -3.26
CA THR A 48 -7.02 -9.27 -4.73
C THR A 48 -5.58 -9.54 -5.15
N GLU A 49 -5.34 -10.65 -5.84
CA GLU A 49 -4.03 -11.00 -6.40
C GLU A 49 -3.80 -10.29 -7.72
N VAL A 50 -2.66 -9.59 -7.83
CA VAL A 50 -2.19 -8.99 -9.08
C VAL A 50 -0.74 -9.38 -9.26
N ASP A 51 -0.51 -10.29 -10.20
CA ASP A 51 0.79 -10.91 -10.49
C ASP A 51 1.47 -11.47 -9.24
N TYR A 52 2.38 -10.70 -8.65
CA TYR A 52 3.20 -11.11 -7.51
C TYR A 52 2.87 -10.35 -6.21
N TYR A 53 1.79 -9.57 -6.17
CA TYR A 53 1.41 -8.80 -4.98
C TYR A 53 -0.09 -8.85 -4.71
N TYR A 54 -0.46 -8.48 -3.49
CA TYR A 54 -1.84 -8.38 -3.05
C TYR A 54 -2.29 -6.93 -2.95
N GLN A 55 -3.57 -6.72 -3.25
CA GLN A 55 -4.27 -5.47 -3.04
C GLN A 55 -5.38 -5.64 -2.01
N TYR A 56 -5.49 -4.63 -1.15
CA TYR A 56 -6.59 -4.50 -0.19
C TYR A 56 -7.22 -3.12 -0.33
N SER A 57 -8.53 -3.10 -0.53
CA SER A 57 -9.32 -1.88 -0.66
C SER A 57 -10.29 -1.77 0.52
N ASN A 58 -10.32 -0.61 1.17
CA ASN A 58 -11.31 -0.29 2.19
C ASN A 58 -11.45 1.23 2.34
N THR A 59 -12.47 1.67 3.04
CA THR A 59 -12.57 3.06 3.51
C THR A 59 -11.82 3.20 4.82
N PHE A 60 -10.85 4.12 4.87
CA PHE A 60 -10.02 4.37 6.05
C PHE A 60 -10.30 5.77 6.62
N THR A 61 -10.58 5.84 7.92
CA THR A 61 -10.78 7.11 8.62
C THR A 61 -9.44 7.62 9.16
N LEU A 62 -8.60 8.14 8.26
CA LEU A 62 -7.28 8.69 8.58
C LEU A 62 -7.33 10.21 8.72
N VAL A 63 -6.39 10.77 9.48
CA VAL A 63 -6.19 12.22 9.66
C VAL A 63 -5.01 12.62 8.81
N GLU A 64 -5.11 13.75 8.13
CA GLU A 64 -4.03 14.31 7.30
C GLU A 64 -2.78 14.64 8.13
N ASP A 65 -1.62 14.69 7.49
CA ASP A 65 -0.31 14.98 8.06
C ASP A 65 0.08 14.05 9.22
N THR A 66 -0.39 12.80 9.16
CA THR A 66 -0.22 11.82 10.22
C THR A 66 0.40 10.53 9.70
N PHE A 67 1.35 9.99 10.47
CA PHE A 67 1.92 8.67 10.24
C PHE A 67 1.16 7.59 11.01
N TYR A 68 1.01 6.44 10.35
CA TYR A 68 0.37 5.25 10.91
C TYR A 68 1.24 4.02 10.69
N THR A 69 1.15 3.07 11.61
CA THR A 69 1.68 1.72 11.42
C THR A 69 0.59 0.82 10.85
N LEU A 70 0.91 0.07 9.80
CA LEU A 70 0.07 -0.96 9.22
C LEU A 70 0.64 -2.32 9.59
N GLU A 71 -0.21 -3.19 10.13
CA GLU A 71 0.12 -4.58 10.39
C GLU A 71 -0.94 -5.49 9.78
N ILE A 72 -0.49 -6.54 9.11
CA ILE A 72 -1.37 -7.61 8.64
C ILE A 72 -0.90 -8.90 9.28
N THR A 73 -1.79 -9.56 10.01
CA THR A 73 -1.54 -10.87 10.62
C THR A 73 -2.41 -11.93 9.99
N GLU A 74 -1.87 -13.14 9.90
CA GLU A 74 -2.61 -14.37 9.70
C GLU A 74 -2.70 -15.08 11.05
N GLY A 75 -3.89 -15.11 11.65
CA GLY A 75 -4.01 -15.48 13.06
C GLY A 75 -3.10 -14.59 13.92
N SER A 76 -2.13 -15.21 14.60
CA SER A 76 -1.11 -14.52 15.42
C SER A 76 0.21 -14.22 14.68
N THR A 77 0.37 -14.69 13.44
CA THR A 77 1.62 -14.53 12.68
C THR A 77 1.60 -13.23 11.91
N LEU A 78 2.59 -12.35 12.13
CA LEU A 78 2.77 -11.13 11.35
C LEU A 78 3.30 -11.45 9.94
N ILE A 79 2.48 -11.20 8.92
CA ILE A 79 2.82 -11.45 7.52
C ILE A 79 3.19 -10.18 6.75
N PHE A 80 2.78 -9.01 7.22
CA PHE A 80 3.16 -7.73 6.61
C PHE A 80 3.19 -6.60 7.64
N ARG A 81 4.16 -5.70 7.50
CA ARG A 81 4.26 -4.46 8.29
C ARG A 81 4.87 -3.36 7.43
N ASP A 82 4.24 -2.20 7.38
CA ASP A 82 4.78 -0.99 6.75
C ASP A 82 4.23 0.25 7.48
N LYS A 83 4.62 1.43 7.02
CA LYS A 83 4.06 2.72 7.42
C LYS A 83 3.13 3.28 6.35
N ILE A 84 2.09 3.95 6.81
CA ILE A 84 1.20 4.78 6.00
C ILE A 84 1.47 6.24 6.36
N PHE A 85 1.65 7.09 5.37
CA PHE A 85 1.56 8.54 5.53
C PHE A 85 0.25 9.03 4.92
N CYS A 86 -0.55 9.75 5.71
CA CYS A 86 -1.82 10.30 5.25
C CYS A 86 -1.61 11.75 4.77
N THR A 87 -1.82 12.01 3.48
CA THR A 87 -1.75 13.37 2.92
C THR A 87 -2.69 13.52 1.73
N ASN A 88 -3.36 14.69 1.63
CA ASN A 88 -4.17 15.03 0.46
C ASN A 88 -3.36 15.80 -0.60
N GLN A 89 -2.07 16.06 -0.33
CA GLN A 89 -1.18 16.69 -1.28
C GLN A 89 -0.96 15.77 -2.49
N THR A 90 -0.83 16.38 -3.67
CA THR A 90 -0.42 15.63 -4.85
C THR A 90 0.96 15.06 -4.61
N VAL A 91 1.08 13.73 -4.62
CA VAL A 91 2.37 13.05 -4.49
C VAL A 91 3.21 13.46 -5.70
N ALA A 92 4.25 14.26 -5.45
CA ALA A 92 5.21 14.61 -6.51
C ALA A 92 6.10 13.40 -6.76
N ASP A 93 6.28 13.04 -8.03
CA ASP A 93 7.28 12.05 -8.46
C ASP A 93 8.68 12.64 -8.24
N PHE A 94 9.19 12.52 -7.02
CA PHE A 94 10.57 12.88 -6.74
C PHE A 94 11.49 11.77 -7.21
N THR A 95 12.41 12.10 -8.11
CA THR A 95 13.52 11.23 -8.50
C THR A 95 14.84 12.00 -8.41
N VAL A 96 15.86 11.34 -7.86
CA VAL A 96 17.23 11.91 -7.78
C VAL A 96 17.80 12.24 -9.17
N ASN A 97 17.26 11.59 -10.20
CA ASN A 97 17.68 11.76 -11.58
C ASN A 97 16.82 12.76 -12.35
N GLN A 98 15.99 13.56 -11.67
CA GLN A 98 15.10 14.50 -12.32
C GLN A 98 15.92 15.46 -13.19
N ASN A 99 15.64 15.45 -14.49
CA ASN A 99 16.35 16.25 -15.51
C ASN A 99 17.86 15.97 -15.64
N GLN A 100 18.38 14.89 -15.02
CA GLN A 100 19.80 14.52 -15.12
C GLN A 100 20.12 13.75 -16.39
N TYR A 101 19.13 13.08 -16.99
CA TYR A 101 19.30 12.29 -18.20
C TYR A 101 18.26 12.66 -19.25
N THR A 102 18.69 12.71 -20.51
CA THR A 102 17.77 12.73 -21.65
C THR A 102 17.20 11.33 -21.86
N THR A 103 15.89 11.18 -21.65
CA THR A 103 15.20 9.92 -21.94
C THR A 103 15.13 9.73 -23.46
N ASN A 104 15.74 8.66 -23.96
CA ASN A 104 15.59 8.25 -25.34
C ASN A 104 14.44 7.24 -25.41
N THR A 105 13.36 7.57 -26.09
CA THR A 105 12.30 6.61 -26.42
C THR A 105 12.57 6.06 -27.82
N THR A 106 12.98 4.80 -27.91
CA THR A 106 13.00 4.08 -29.19
C THR A 106 11.71 3.30 -29.35
N THR A 107 11.06 3.42 -30.51
CA THR A 107 10.00 2.49 -30.89
C THR A 107 10.66 1.15 -31.19
N ASN A 108 10.39 0.12 -30.38
CA ASN A 108 10.85 -1.25 -30.67
C ASN A 108 10.01 -1.82 -31.83
N GLU A 109 10.29 -1.41 -33.06
CA GLU A 109 9.72 -2.02 -34.26
C GLU A 109 10.55 -3.24 -34.65
N PHE A 110 9.93 -4.43 -34.61
CA PHE A 110 10.50 -5.62 -35.23
C PHE A 110 10.21 -5.58 -36.74
N VAL A 111 11.25 -5.60 -37.56
CA VAL A 111 11.11 -5.78 -39.01
C VAL A 111 11.22 -7.28 -39.31
N PHE A 112 10.17 -7.87 -39.86
CA PHE A 112 10.23 -9.17 -40.51
C PHE A 112 10.59 -8.97 -41.99
N ILE A 113 11.63 -9.66 -42.48
CA ILE A 113 12.02 -9.73 -43.90
C ILE A 113 11.71 -11.12 -44.44
#